data_AF-A0A916FJ82-F1
#
_entry.id   AF-A0A916FJ82-F1
#
_cell.length_a   1.000
_cell.length_b   1.000
_cell.length_c   1.000
_cell.angle_alpha   90.00
_cell.angle_beta   90.00
_cell.angle_gamma   90.00
#
_symmetry.space_group_name_H-M   'P 1'
#
loop_
_entity.id
_entity.type
_entity.pdbx_description
1 polymer ?
#
loop_
_entity_poly.entity_id
_entity_poly.type
_entity_poly.pdbx_seq_one_letter_code
_entity_poly.pdbx_strand_id
1 'polypeptide(L)'
;MKRYLILIALVILTAAASSVWAQAAIPAAPTADYEITWYTVDGGGGTVSGGVYTLDGTLGQPDAGTLIGGSYTLDGGYWHGSASAQHVYLPLVLR
;
A
#
# COMPACT_ATOMS: atom_id res chain seq x y z
N MET A 1 -48.13 32.50 -44.80
CA MET A 1 -48.16 31.35 -43.85
C MET A 1 -47.08 30.32 -44.13
N LYS A 2 -47.04 29.68 -45.32
CA LYS A 2 -46.02 28.65 -45.68
C LYS A 2 -44.55 29.10 -45.53
N ARG A 3 -44.22 30.36 -45.88
CA ARG A 3 -42.87 30.93 -45.72
C ARG A 3 -42.42 31.07 -44.26
N TYR A 4 -43.34 31.42 -43.35
CA TYR A 4 -43.04 31.53 -41.92
C TYR A 4 -42.85 30.15 -41.27
N LEU A 5 -43.60 29.14 -41.73
CA LEU A 5 -43.44 27.75 -41.27
C LEU A 5 -42.07 27.17 -41.63
N ILE A 6 -41.55 27.48 -42.82
CA ILE A 6 -40.20 27.05 -43.25
C ILE A 6 -39.12 27.71 -42.38
N LEU A 7 -39.26 28.99 -42.06
CA LEU A 7 -38.29 29.69 -41.21
C LEU A 7 -38.28 29.15 -39.78
N ILE A 8 -39.45 28.85 -39.21
CA ILE A 8 -39.55 28.23 -37.87
C ILE A 8 -38.92 26.84 -37.87
N ALA A 9 -39.18 26.01 -38.88
CA ALA A 9 -38.58 24.69 -39.00
C ALA A 9 -37.04 24.77 -39.11
N LEU A 10 -36.51 25.75 -39.85
CA LEU A 10 -35.07 25.97 -39.98
C LEU A 10 -34.43 26.36 -38.64
N VAL A 11 -35.06 27.25 -37.87
CA VAL A 11 -34.57 27.69 -36.55
C VAL A 11 -34.58 26.54 -35.54
N ILE A 12 -35.61 25.69 -35.57
CA ILE A 12 -35.67 24.50 -34.72
C ILE A 12 -34.56 23.51 -35.11
N LEU A 13 -34.30 23.33 -36.40
CA LEU A 13 -33.26 22.44 -36.88
C LEU A 13 -31.86 22.92 -36.49
N THR A 14 -31.58 24.22 -36.58
CA THR A 14 -30.28 24.77 -36.18
C THR A 14 -30.07 24.74 -34.66
N ALA A 15 -31.12 24.96 -33.87
CA ALA A 15 -31.07 24.85 -32.42
C ALA A 15 -30.89 23.39 -31.95
N ALA A 16 -31.54 22.43 -32.62
CA ALA A 16 -31.35 21.01 -32.34
C ALA A 16 -29.93 20.57 -32.72
N ALA A 17 -29.41 21.01 -33.87
CA ALA A 17 -28.05 20.68 -34.30
C ALA A 17 -26.99 21.21 -33.33
N SER A 18 -27.12 22.44 -32.80
CA SER A 18 -26.15 23.02 -31.88
C SER A 18 -26.11 22.32 -30.51
N SER A 19 -27.23 21.75 -30.05
CA SER A 19 -27.28 20.97 -28.80
C SER A 19 -26.50 19.64 -28.89
N VAL A 20 -26.39 19.03 -30.07
CA VAL A 20 -25.63 17.79 -30.28
C VAL A 20 -24.12 18.04 -30.21
N TRP A 21 -23.63 19.18 -30.70
CA TRP A 21 -22.22 19.55 -30.61
C TRP A 21 -21.79 19.95 -29.19
N ALA A 22 -22.72 20.48 -28.38
CA ALA A 22 -22.44 20.88 -26.99
C ALA A 22 -22.22 19.69 -26.04
N GLN A 23 -22.79 18.52 -26.34
CA GLN A 23 -22.67 17.33 -25.48
C GLN A 23 -21.33 16.59 -25.65
N ALA A 24 -20.57 16.88 -26.70
CA ALA A 24 -19.30 16.20 -27.02
C ALA A 24 -18.09 16.71 -26.22
N ALA A 25 -18.26 17.73 -25.38
CA ALA A 25 -17.18 18.41 -24.68
C ALA A 25 -17.27 18.30 -23.16
N ILE A 26 -17.73 17.17 -22.62
CA ILE A 26 -17.44 16.84 -21.21
C ILE A 26 -16.06 16.19 -21.22
N PRO A 27 -14.97 16.91 -20.91
CA PRO A 27 -13.69 16.26 -20.72
C PRO A 27 -13.88 15.20 -19.63
N ALA A 28 -13.52 13.96 -19.92
CA ALA A 28 -13.42 12.94 -18.90
C ALA A 28 -12.54 13.50 -17.78
N ALA A 29 -13.03 13.46 -16.54
CA ALA A 29 -12.22 13.85 -15.40
C ALA A 29 -10.95 12.98 -15.42
N PRO A 30 -9.76 13.55 -15.23
CA PRO A 30 -8.54 12.76 -15.20
C PRO A 30 -8.66 11.73 -14.08
N THR A 31 -8.63 10.45 -14.43
CA THR A 31 -8.46 9.38 -13.46
C THR A 31 -6.98 9.38 -13.08
N ALA A 32 -6.66 9.88 -11.90
CA ALA A 32 -5.31 9.70 -11.37
C ALA A 32 -5.13 8.23 -11.02
N ASP A 33 -4.12 7.60 -11.61
CA ASP A 33 -3.69 6.25 -11.23
C ASP A 33 -3.00 6.35 -9.87
N TYR A 34 -3.77 6.18 -8.80
CA TYR A 34 -3.22 6.15 -7.44
C TYR A 34 -2.63 4.77 -7.17
N GLU A 35 -1.31 4.71 -7.06
CA GLU A 35 -0.59 3.53 -6.59
C GLU A 35 -0.13 3.75 -5.14
N ILE A 36 -0.49 2.82 -4.25
CA ILE A 36 0.16 2.69 -2.94
C ILE A 36 1.23 1.61 -3.10
N THR A 37 2.48 2.05 -3.27
CA THR A 37 3.62 1.14 -3.25
C THR A 37 3.86 0.66 -1.82
N TRP A 38 4.03 -0.65 -1.65
CA TRP A 38 4.36 -1.24 -0.36
C TRP A 38 5.77 -1.83 -0.41
N TYR A 39 6.46 -1.74 0.72
CA TYR A 39 7.77 -2.31 0.95
C TYR A 39 7.82 -2.83 2.37
N THR A 40 8.50 -3.95 2.57
CA THR A 40 8.86 -4.47 3.89
C THR A 40 10.35 -4.26 4.12
N VAL A 41 10.72 -3.93 5.36
CA VAL A 41 12.13 -3.96 5.79
C VAL A 41 12.30 -5.23 6.60
N ASP A 42 12.56 -6.33 5.90
CA ASP A 42 12.62 -7.66 6.50
C ASP A 42 13.99 -7.98 7.12
N GLY A 43 14.94 -7.03 7.12
CA GLY A 43 16.32 -7.26 7.53
C GLY A 43 16.93 -6.13 8.35
N GLY A 44 16.14 -5.49 9.22
CA GLY A 44 16.66 -4.46 10.11
C GLY A 44 17.43 -5.07 11.30
N GLY A 45 18.39 -4.33 11.86
CA GLY A 45 19.20 -4.76 13.00
C GLY A 45 20.71 -4.83 12.68
N GLY A 46 21.47 -5.52 13.52
CA GLY A 46 22.90 -5.71 13.36
C GLY A 46 23.64 -5.84 14.70
N THR A 47 24.94 -6.05 14.58
CA THR A 47 25.88 -6.06 15.71
C THR A 47 26.29 -4.64 16.06
N VAL A 48 26.12 -4.25 17.31
CA VAL A 48 26.66 -3.01 17.89
C VAL A 48 27.65 -3.39 18.98
N SER A 49 28.85 -2.82 18.96
CA SER A 49 29.89 -3.09 19.95
C SER A 49 30.28 -1.83 20.73
N GLY A 50 30.64 -2.03 22.01
CA GLY A 50 31.08 -0.97 22.91
C GLY A 50 31.91 -1.54 24.06
N GLY A 51 33.21 -1.23 24.09
CA GLY A 51 34.14 -1.80 25.06
C GLY A 51 34.24 -3.32 24.93
N VAL A 52 33.95 -4.05 26.01
CA VAL A 52 33.93 -5.54 26.04
C VAL A 52 32.56 -6.13 25.69
N TYR A 53 31.59 -5.30 25.35
CA TYR A 53 30.22 -5.73 25.10
C TYR A 53 29.89 -5.69 23.61
N THR A 54 29.16 -6.71 23.18
CA THR A 54 28.55 -6.83 21.86
C THR A 54 27.06 -7.06 22.04
N LEU A 55 26.25 -6.31 21.31
CA LEU A 55 24.80 -6.45 21.24
C LEU A 55 24.43 -6.76 19.80
N ASP A 56 23.84 -7.94 19.58
CA ASP A 56 23.20 -8.26 18.32
C ASP A 56 21.69 -8.08 18.43
N GLY A 57 21.08 -7.40 17.47
CA GLY A 57 19.63 -7.17 17.46
C GLY A 57 19.05 -7.28 16.06
N THR A 58 17.74 -7.50 15.99
CA THR A 58 16.93 -7.49 14.75
C THR A 58 15.75 -6.56 14.92
N LEU A 59 15.44 -5.74 13.91
CA LEU A 59 14.30 -4.83 13.88
C LEU A 59 13.23 -5.39 12.93
N GLY A 60 11.99 -5.50 13.41
CA GLY A 60 10.87 -6.03 12.63
C GLY A 60 10.82 -7.56 12.63
N GLN A 61 9.95 -8.12 13.47
CA GLN A 61 9.68 -9.56 13.53
C GLN A 61 8.16 -9.83 13.72
N PRO A 62 7.25 -9.18 12.96
CA PRO A 62 5.81 -9.35 13.17
C PRO A 62 5.32 -10.78 12.88
N ASP A 63 6.07 -11.55 12.09
CA ASP A 63 5.80 -12.94 11.71
C ASP A 63 6.67 -13.96 12.46
N ALA A 64 7.57 -13.51 13.33
CA ALA A 64 8.38 -14.41 14.13
C ALA A 64 7.54 -15.10 15.20
N GLY A 65 7.78 -16.39 15.40
CA GLY A 65 7.05 -17.20 16.34
C GLY A 65 7.00 -18.67 15.94
N THR A 66 6.46 -19.46 16.85
CA THR A 66 6.33 -20.90 16.67
C THR A 66 4.97 -21.24 16.05
N LEU A 67 5.01 -21.92 14.92
CA LEU A 67 3.86 -22.52 14.24
C LEU A 67 3.88 -24.03 14.49
N ILE A 68 2.73 -24.59 14.89
CA ILE A 68 2.60 -26.03 15.19
C ILE A 68 1.54 -26.63 14.26
N GLY A 69 1.87 -27.75 13.61
CA GLY A 69 0.98 -28.47 12.72
C GLY A 69 1.22 -29.98 12.77
N GLY A 70 0.30 -30.73 13.38
CA GLY A 70 0.44 -32.18 13.57
C GLY A 70 1.67 -32.51 14.41
N SER A 71 2.59 -33.31 13.86
CA SER A 71 3.86 -33.66 14.50
C SER A 71 4.99 -32.68 14.20
N TYR A 72 4.71 -31.58 13.49
CA TYR A 72 5.71 -30.63 13.04
C TYR A 72 5.62 -29.31 13.82
N THR A 73 6.80 -28.77 14.11
CA THR A 73 6.99 -27.44 14.67
C THR A 73 7.87 -26.65 13.71
N LEU A 74 7.42 -25.47 13.33
CA LEU A 74 8.16 -24.49 12.55
C LEU A 74 8.38 -23.26 13.41
N ASP A 75 9.63 -22.91 13.60
CA ASP A 75 10.07 -21.77 14.39
C ASP A 75 10.56 -20.68 13.42
N GLY A 76 9.78 -19.61 13.27
CA GLY A 76 10.08 -18.51 12.36
C GLY A 76 10.75 -17.35 13.07
N GLY A 77 11.84 -16.81 12.51
CA GLY A 77 12.58 -15.67 13.07
C GLY A 77 14.09 -15.92 13.09
N TYR A 78 14.88 -14.86 13.22
CA TYR A 78 16.34 -14.92 13.07
C TYR A 78 17.08 -15.62 14.21
N TRP A 79 16.48 -15.65 15.41
CA TRP A 79 17.13 -16.10 16.63
C TRP A 79 16.73 -17.51 17.07
N HIS A 80 15.91 -18.20 16.29
CA HIS A 80 15.52 -19.58 16.60
C HIS A 80 16.73 -20.52 16.49
N GLY A 81 17.04 -21.22 17.60
CA GLY A 81 18.21 -22.08 17.73
C GLY A 81 19.42 -21.44 18.44
N SER A 82 19.45 -20.12 18.63
CA SER A 82 20.58 -19.42 19.29
C SER A 82 20.51 -19.42 20.83
N ALA A 83 19.52 -20.08 21.43
CA ALA A 83 19.26 -20.05 22.87
C ALA A 83 20.33 -20.71 23.77
N SER A 84 21.47 -21.19 23.25
CA SER A 84 22.40 -22.00 24.04
C SER A 84 23.88 -21.61 24.01
N ALA A 85 24.26 -20.42 23.54
CA ALA A 85 25.68 -20.02 23.56
C ALA A 85 26.00 -18.69 24.26
N GLN A 86 25.01 -17.86 24.59
CA GLN A 86 25.26 -16.49 25.07
C GLN A 86 24.40 -16.18 26.30
N HIS A 87 25.02 -15.59 27.33
CA HIS A 87 24.29 -15.03 28.46
C HIS A 87 23.43 -13.87 27.97
N VAL A 88 22.11 -14.02 28.06
CA VAL A 88 21.16 -12.97 27.72
C VAL A 88 21.01 -12.03 28.92
N TYR A 89 21.59 -10.83 28.83
CA TYR A 89 21.40 -9.78 29.82
C TYR A 89 20.19 -8.93 29.41
N LEU A 90 18.97 -9.39 29.69
CA LEU A 90 17.78 -8.56 29.47
C LEU A 90 17.72 -7.43 30.51
N PRO A 91 17.40 -6.18 30.11
CA PRO A 91 17.07 -5.13 31.07
C PRO A 91 15.79 -5.51 31.82
N LEU A 92 15.89 -5.63 33.14
CA LEU A 92 14.75 -5.88 34.01
C LEU A 92 13.91 -4.61 34.11
N VAL A 93 12.80 -4.55 33.37
CA VAL A 93 11.80 -3.50 33.56
C VAL A 93 10.93 -3.88 34.75
N LEU A 94 11.25 -3.30 35.92
CA LEU A 94 10.37 -3.33 37.08
C LEU A 94 9.29 -2.27 36.87
N ARG A 95 8.03 -2.68 37.03
CA ARG A 95 6.88 -1.77 37.13
C ARG A 95 6.50 -1.59 38.59
#